data_AF-A0A3D1V544-F1
#
_entry.id   AF-A0A3D1V544-F1
#
_cell.length_a   1.000
_cell.length_b   1.000
_cell.length_c   1.000
_cell.angle_alpha   90.00
_cell.angle_beta   90.00
_cell.angle_gamma   90.00
#
_symmetry.space_group_name_H-M   'P 1'
#
loop_
_entity.id
_entity.type
_entity.pdbx_description
1 polymer ?
#
loop_
_entity_poly.entity_id
_entity_poly.type
_entity_poly.pdbx_seq_one_letter_code
_entity_poly.pdbx_strand_id
1 'polypeptide(L)'
;MASETRAEPLDLVTNFDRRAMPIAPGWFDFPRAAIAATAAAGISLPGVAFSYRGTIPPGVGLASSAALLVALVTAIARLAEVTLTRFEVATIAQQAEHRLGAPVGMLDQIASVTGGLLRFSNRSERVRGLPSHLGDTVFAVIDSGIRHALSASRYPARVAECHEALDILQRAGCGIGNLASLPATELEPVSYTHL
;
A
#
# COMPACT_ATOMS: atom_id res chain seq x y z
N MET A 1 -26.15 -21.04 -28.12
CA MET A 1 -26.66 -20.83 -26.75
C MET A 1 -25.47 -20.86 -25.81
N ALA A 2 -24.90 -19.70 -25.50
CA ALA A 2 -23.79 -19.57 -24.55
C ALA A 2 -24.38 -19.25 -23.17
N SER A 3 -24.07 -20.08 -22.19
CA SER A 3 -24.46 -19.93 -20.79
C SER A 3 -23.66 -18.79 -20.18
N GLU A 4 -24.32 -17.66 -19.89
CA GLU A 4 -23.75 -16.59 -19.06
C GLU A 4 -23.66 -17.09 -17.62
N THR A 5 -22.43 -17.37 -17.16
CA THR A 5 -22.17 -17.65 -15.75
C THR A 5 -22.20 -16.31 -14.99
N ARG A 6 -23.37 -15.97 -14.44
CA ARG A 6 -23.53 -14.83 -13.55
C ARG A 6 -22.91 -15.19 -12.21
N ALA A 7 -21.77 -14.56 -11.88
CA ALA A 7 -21.16 -14.71 -10.56
C ALA A 7 -22.10 -14.07 -9.51
N GLU A 8 -22.72 -14.92 -8.68
CA GLU A 8 -23.48 -14.50 -7.50
C GLU A 8 -22.57 -13.69 -6.55
N PRO A 9 -23.02 -12.53 -6.03
CA PRO A 9 -22.25 -11.80 -5.02
C PRO A 9 -22.20 -12.63 -3.73
N LEU A 10 -20.99 -12.91 -3.26
CA LEU A 10 -20.77 -13.59 -2.00
C LEU A 10 -21.12 -12.62 -0.86
N ASP A 11 -22.36 -12.67 -0.37
CA ASP A 11 -22.81 -11.89 0.80
C ASP A 11 -22.17 -12.46 2.07
N LEU A 12 -20.94 -12.03 2.35
CA LEU A 12 -20.24 -12.40 3.56
C LEU A 12 -20.56 -11.41 4.69
N VAL A 13 -21.73 -11.55 5.31
CA VAL A 13 -22.08 -10.83 6.53
C VAL A 13 -21.24 -11.40 7.67
N THR A 14 -20.29 -10.61 8.19
CA THR A 14 -19.51 -11.01 9.36
C THR A 14 -19.74 -10.06 10.52
N ASN A 15 -20.29 -10.59 11.61
CA ASN A 15 -20.44 -9.90 12.89
C ASN A 15 -19.08 -9.92 13.61
N PHE A 16 -18.48 -8.76 13.84
CA PHE A 16 -17.23 -8.64 14.58
C PHE A 16 -17.46 -8.05 15.99
N ASP A 17 -17.17 -8.85 17.03
CA ASP A 17 -17.02 -8.38 18.41
C ASP A 17 -15.60 -7.84 18.63
N ARG A 18 -15.49 -6.68 19.28
CA ARG A 18 -14.26 -5.90 19.47
C ARG A 18 -13.29 -6.48 20.51
N ARG A 19 -13.68 -7.50 21.28
CA ARG A 19 -13.01 -7.84 22.56
C ARG A 19 -12.08 -9.04 22.55
N ALA A 20 -11.85 -9.70 21.42
CA ALA A 20 -10.90 -10.81 21.37
C ALA A 20 -10.26 -10.93 19.98
N MET A 21 -8.94 -11.12 19.90
CA MET A 21 -8.35 -12.36 19.36
C MET A 21 -6.98 -12.21 18.66
N PRO A 22 -6.17 -13.28 18.71
CA PRO A 22 -4.90 -13.44 17.98
C PRO A 22 -5.04 -13.42 16.46
N ILE A 23 -3.90 -13.27 15.79
CA ILE A 23 -3.72 -13.08 14.35
C ILE A 23 -3.60 -14.46 13.67
N ALA A 24 -4.47 -14.76 12.70
CA ALA A 24 -4.35 -15.89 11.78
C ALA A 24 -4.62 -15.39 10.36
N PRO A 25 -3.85 -15.80 9.33
CA PRO A 25 -3.84 -15.15 8.02
C PRO A 25 -5.09 -15.45 7.18
N GLY A 26 -5.77 -14.41 6.69
CA GLY A 26 -6.91 -14.51 5.78
C GLY A 26 -7.47 -13.16 5.27
N TRP A 27 -8.44 -13.20 4.35
CA TRP A 27 -9.10 -12.00 3.78
C TRP A 27 -9.75 -11.09 4.84
N PHE A 28 -10.10 -11.65 5.99
CA PHE A 28 -10.61 -10.90 7.14
C PHE A 28 -9.59 -9.95 7.77
N ASP A 29 -8.32 -10.07 7.43
CA ASP A 29 -7.28 -9.22 8.01
C ASP A 29 -7.33 -7.81 7.44
N PHE A 30 -7.75 -7.59 6.19
CA PHE A 30 -7.80 -6.23 5.63
C PHE A 30 -8.78 -5.32 6.40
N PRO A 31 -10.04 -5.71 6.64
CA PRO A 31 -10.92 -4.89 7.45
C PRO A 31 -10.49 -4.77 8.90
N ARG A 32 -9.96 -5.83 9.51
CA ARG A 32 -9.44 -5.78 10.89
C ARG A 32 -8.27 -4.80 11.01
N ALA A 33 -7.34 -4.84 10.06
CA ALA A 33 -6.20 -3.94 10.00
C ALA A 33 -6.63 -2.49 9.77
N ALA A 34 -7.60 -2.25 8.88
CA ALA A 34 -8.15 -0.92 8.65
C ALA A 34 -8.82 -0.36 9.93
N ILE A 35 -9.67 -1.15 10.60
CA ILE A 35 -10.33 -0.76 11.86
C ILE A 35 -9.28 -0.47 12.95
N ALA A 36 -8.27 -1.34 13.08
CA ALA A 36 -7.21 -1.14 14.07
C ALA A 36 -6.37 0.12 13.79
N ALA A 37 -6.07 0.41 12.52
CA ALA A 37 -5.34 1.60 12.12
C ALA A 37 -6.16 2.88 12.33
N THR A 38 -7.44 2.90 11.96
CA THR A 38 -8.32 4.05 12.20
C THR A 38 -8.55 4.28 13.68
N ALA A 39 -8.70 3.22 14.48
CA ALA A 39 -8.84 3.32 15.94
C ALA A 39 -7.58 3.93 16.58
N ALA A 40 -6.39 3.52 16.13
CA ALA A 40 -5.13 4.12 16.58
C ALA A 40 -5.00 5.61 16.19
N ALA A 41 -5.68 6.05 15.12
CA ALA A 41 -5.80 7.44 14.73
C ALA A 41 -6.94 8.21 15.45
N GLY A 42 -7.57 7.61 16.47
CA GLY A 42 -8.66 8.24 17.23
C GLY A 42 -10.04 8.13 16.56
N ILE A 43 -10.16 7.38 15.46
CA ILE A 43 -11.40 7.23 14.69
C ILE A 43 -12.02 5.88 15.04
N SER A 44 -13.09 5.92 15.82
CA SER A 44 -13.83 4.74 16.24
C SER A 44 -15.24 4.73 15.66
N LEU A 45 -15.67 3.58 15.17
CA LEU A 45 -17.04 3.37 14.72
C LEU A 45 -17.90 2.68 15.79
N PRO A 46 -19.23 2.74 15.72
CA PRO A 46 -20.07 1.68 16.30
C PRO A 46 -19.85 0.35 15.54
N GLY A 47 -20.53 -0.73 15.97
CA GLY A 47 -20.58 -1.95 15.17
C GLY A 47 -21.15 -1.66 13.78
N VAL A 48 -20.51 -2.19 12.73
CA VAL A 48 -20.87 -1.94 11.33
C VAL A 48 -20.87 -3.25 10.55
N ALA A 49 -21.85 -3.41 9.67
CA ALA A 49 -21.83 -4.41 8.61
C ALA A 49 -21.39 -3.73 7.31
N PHE A 50 -20.43 -4.31 6.60
CA PHE A 50 -19.98 -3.82 5.30
C PHE A 50 -19.71 -4.99 4.35
N SER A 51 -19.99 -4.75 3.06
CA SER A 51 -19.64 -5.63 1.94
C SER A 51 -18.71 -4.87 1.00
N TYR A 52 -17.72 -5.54 0.43
CA TYR A 52 -16.79 -4.91 -0.51
C TYR A 52 -16.54 -5.81 -1.72
N ARG A 53 -16.38 -5.19 -2.88
CA ARG A 53 -16.07 -5.85 -4.15
C ARG A 53 -14.99 -5.06 -4.87
N GLY A 54 -13.94 -5.74 -5.30
CA GLY A 54 -12.86 -5.18 -6.10
C GLY A 54 -12.77 -5.85 -7.46
N THR A 55 -12.30 -5.12 -8.46
CA THR A 55 -11.99 -5.65 -9.80
C THR A 55 -10.50 -5.74 -10.07
N ILE A 56 -9.66 -5.20 -9.17
CA ILE A 56 -8.20 -5.31 -9.28
C ILE A 56 -7.80 -6.74 -8.95
N PRO A 57 -7.15 -7.48 -9.88
CA PRO A 57 -6.74 -8.85 -9.61
C PRO A 57 -5.73 -8.89 -8.43
N PRO A 58 -5.88 -9.84 -7.50
CA PRO A 58 -4.92 -9.97 -6.40
C PRO A 58 -3.58 -10.51 -6.90
N GLY A 59 -2.48 -9.98 -6.36
CA GLY A 59 -1.14 -10.54 -6.56
C GLY A 59 -0.50 -10.30 -7.93
N VAL A 60 -1.02 -9.36 -8.74
CA VAL A 60 -0.47 -9.02 -10.06
C VAL A 60 0.35 -7.72 -10.08
N GLY A 61 0.68 -7.17 -8.90
CA GLY A 61 1.48 -5.94 -8.79
C GLY A 61 0.70 -4.64 -9.09
N LEU A 62 -0.64 -4.67 -9.05
CA LEU A 62 -1.51 -3.51 -9.25
C LEU A 62 -2.09 -2.94 -7.94
N ALA A 63 -1.37 -3.10 -6.82
CA ALA A 63 -1.72 -2.48 -5.54
C ALA A 63 -3.14 -2.81 -5.01
N SER A 64 -3.64 -4.04 -5.23
CA SER A 64 -5.00 -4.43 -4.80
C SER A 64 -5.20 -4.33 -3.28
N SER A 65 -4.15 -4.59 -2.48
CA SER A 65 -4.17 -4.46 -1.02
C SER A 65 -4.35 -3.00 -0.58
N ALA A 66 -3.49 -2.12 -1.08
CA ALA A 66 -3.55 -0.69 -0.80
C ALA A 66 -4.90 -0.07 -1.25
N ALA A 67 -5.41 -0.46 -2.42
CA ALA A 67 -6.70 -0.01 -2.91
C ALA A 67 -7.85 -0.39 -1.94
N LEU A 68 -7.85 -1.64 -1.46
CA LEU A 68 -8.84 -2.11 -0.49
C LEU A 68 -8.70 -1.37 0.85
N LEU A 69 -7.49 -1.21 1.38
CA LEU A 69 -7.25 -0.52 2.65
C LEU A 69 -7.63 0.97 2.58
N VAL A 70 -7.30 1.66 1.48
CA VAL A 70 -7.73 3.04 1.24
C VAL A 70 -9.25 3.15 1.20
N ALA A 71 -9.94 2.22 0.50
CA ALA A 71 -11.39 2.20 0.45
C ALA A 71 -12.02 1.98 1.84
N LEU A 72 -11.48 1.04 2.62
CA LEU A 72 -11.96 0.74 3.98
C LEU A 72 -11.73 1.92 4.94
N VAL A 73 -10.53 2.50 4.95
CA VAL A 73 -10.22 3.69 5.79
C VAL A 73 -11.13 4.86 5.42
N THR A 74 -11.35 5.10 4.12
CA THR A 74 -12.26 6.15 3.65
C THR A 74 -13.69 5.90 4.09
N ALA A 75 -14.18 4.67 3.95
CA ALA A 75 -15.53 4.29 4.39
C ALA A 75 -15.68 4.45 5.90
N ILE A 76 -14.67 4.01 6.68
CA ILE A 76 -14.67 4.13 8.13
C ILE A 76 -14.71 5.59 8.57
N ALA A 77 -13.84 6.45 8.01
CA ALA A 77 -13.83 7.87 8.33
C ALA A 77 -15.17 8.54 8.02
N ARG A 78 -15.78 8.21 6.87
CA ARG A 78 -17.10 8.73 6.49
C ARG A 78 -18.22 8.28 7.43
N LEU A 79 -18.22 7.01 7.85
CA LEU A 79 -19.20 6.48 8.80
C LEU A 79 -19.02 7.04 10.21
N ALA A 80 -17.79 7.46 10.56
CA ALA A 80 -17.48 8.12 11.82
C ALA A 80 -17.69 9.64 11.76
N GLU A 81 -18.15 10.17 10.62
CA GLU A 81 -18.30 11.62 10.36
C GLU A 81 -16.99 12.41 10.54
N VAL A 82 -15.84 11.77 10.31
CA VAL A 82 -14.52 12.39 10.37
C VAL A 82 -14.06 12.75 8.96
N THR A 83 -13.69 14.01 8.75
CA THR A 83 -13.07 14.45 7.51
C THR A 83 -11.57 14.22 7.58
N LEU A 84 -11.03 13.46 6.63
CA LEU A 84 -9.60 13.23 6.46
C LEU A 84 -9.11 13.82 5.15
N THR A 85 -7.92 14.40 5.18
CA THR A 85 -7.16 14.70 3.97
C THR A 85 -6.75 13.40 3.26
N ARG A 86 -6.49 13.50 1.96
CA ARG A 86 -5.96 12.36 1.18
C ARG A 86 -4.68 11.77 1.80
N PHE A 87 -3.83 12.64 2.33
CA PHE A 87 -2.57 12.23 2.94
C PHE A 87 -2.81 11.45 4.25
N GLU A 88 -3.76 11.86 5.08
CA GLU A 88 -4.14 11.13 6.28
C GLU A 88 -4.75 9.77 5.94
N VAL A 89 -5.63 9.68 4.93
CA VAL A 89 -6.17 8.40 4.45
C VAL A 89 -5.04 7.47 4.01
N ALA A 90 -4.11 7.98 3.20
CA ALA A 90 -2.97 7.18 2.72
C ALA A 90 -2.07 6.71 3.88
N THR A 91 -1.83 7.58 4.88
CA THR A 91 -1.02 7.27 6.06
C THR A 91 -1.67 6.18 6.91
N ILE A 92 -2.98 6.30 7.20
CA ILE A 92 -3.70 5.30 8.00
C ILE A 92 -3.81 3.97 7.22
N ALA A 93 -4.03 4.01 5.91
CA ALA A 93 -4.05 2.81 5.08
C ALA A 93 -2.69 2.11 5.05
N GLN A 94 -1.59 2.85 4.99
CA GLN A 94 -0.24 2.28 5.08
C GLN A 94 -0.01 1.61 6.44
N GLN A 95 -0.43 2.25 7.53
CA GLN A 95 -0.35 1.66 8.87
C GLN A 95 -1.18 0.38 8.98
N ALA A 96 -2.34 0.31 8.33
CA ALA A 96 -3.12 -0.91 8.24
C ALA A 96 -2.33 -2.01 7.49
N GLU A 97 -1.68 -1.67 6.38
CA GLU A 97 -0.87 -2.64 5.62
C GLU A 97 0.35 -3.14 6.40
N HIS A 98 0.98 -2.29 7.20
CA HIS A 98 2.04 -2.69 8.13
C HIS A 98 1.54 -3.68 9.18
N ARG A 99 0.29 -3.53 9.66
CA ARG A 99 -0.34 -4.48 10.60
C ARG A 99 -0.61 -5.85 9.97
N LEU A 100 -0.66 -5.93 8.64
CA LEU A 100 -0.70 -7.19 7.89
C LEU A 100 0.68 -7.83 7.70
N GLY A 101 1.74 -7.20 8.24
CA GLY A 101 3.12 -7.68 8.16
C GLY A 101 3.85 -7.28 6.87
N ALA A 102 3.27 -6.40 6.04
CA ALA A 102 3.90 -5.94 4.81
C ALA A 102 4.62 -4.60 5.04
N PRO A 103 5.98 -4.52 4.96
CA PRO A 103 6.75 -3.32 5.28
C PRO A 103 6.77 -2.33 4.10
N VAL A 104 5.60 -1.94 3.61
CA VAL A 104 5.44 -1.15 2.38
C VAL A 104 5.77 0.34 2.57
N GLY A 105 6.24 0.96 1.49
CA GLY A 105 6.22 2.42 1.34
C GLY A 105 4.79 2.96 1.19
N MET A 106 4.66 4.25 0.88
CA MET A 106 3.37 4.94 0.80
C MET A 106 2.87 5.17 -0.65
N LEU A 107 3.62 4.68 -1.64
CA LEU A 107 3.36 4.95 -3.07
C LEU A 107 1.94 4.52 -3.48
N ASP A 108 1.59 3.28 -3.16
CA ASP A 108 0.34 2.65 -3.61
C ASP A 108 -0.89 3.34 -2.98
N GLN A 109 -0.80 3.69 -1.70
CA GLN A 109 -1.88 4.38 -0.98
C GLN A 109 -2.02 5.82 -1.50
N ILE A 110 -0.92 6.52 -1.77
CA ILE A 110 -0.92 7.86 -2.36
C ILE A 110 -1.51 7.86 -3.77
N ALA A 111 -1.10 6.89 -4.60
CA ALA A 111 -1.64 6.72 -5.94
C ALA A 111 -3.16 6.48 -5.90
N SER A 112 -3.61 5.63 -4.98
CA SER A 112 -5.03 5.30 -4.78
C SER A 112 -5.88 6.51 -4.34
N VAL A 113 -5.41 7.33 -3.39
CA VAL A 113 -6.19 8.51 -2.92
C VAL A 113 -6.13 9.71 -3.87
N THR A 114 -5.12 9.77 -4.74
CA THR A 114 -4.89 10.95 -5.59
C THR A 114 -5.43 10.74 -7.01
N GLY A 115 -5.21 9.56 -7.60
CA GLY A 115 -5.51 9.27 -8.99
C GLY A 115 -4.66 10.06 -10.01
N GLY A 116 -4.77 9.68 -11.29
CA GLY A 116 -4.06 10.33 -12.39
C GLY A 116 -2.58 9.97 -12.48
N LEU A 117 -1.82 10.77 -13.26
CA LEU A 117 -0.36 10.64 -13.40
C LEU A 117 0.32 11.56 -12.39
N LEU A 118 1.25 11.03 -11.60
CA LEU A 118 1.78 11.73 -10.43
C LEU A 118 3.30 11.60 -10.35
N ARG A 119 3.95 12.66 -9.85
CA ARG A 119 5.28 12.60 -9.27
C ARG A 119 5.13 12.52 -7.74
N PHE A 120 5.63 11.45 -7.14
CA PHE A 120 5.68 11.26 -5.69
C PHE A 120 7.12 11.41 -5.19
N SER A 121 7.32 12.18 -4.12
CA SER A 121 8.64 12.37 -3.48
C SER A 121 8.54 12.36 -1.96
N ASN A 122 9.52 11.76 -1.29
CA ASN A 122 9.63 11.76 0.17
C ASN A 122 10.40 12.98 0.72
N ARG A 123 10.86 13.91 -0.13
CA ARG A 123 11.68 15.09 0.27
C ARG A 123 10.87 16.38 0.35
N SER A 124 10.27 16.79 -0.76
CA SER A 124 9.55 18.05 -0.96
C SER A 124 8.45 17.86 -2.00
N GLU A 125 7.37 18.66 -1.92
CA GLU A 125 6.17 18.52 -2.78
C GLU A 125 5.70 17.07 -2.88
N ARG A 126 5.29 16.49 -1.74
CA ARG A 126 5.09 15.04 -1.58
C ARG A 126 4.34 14.39 -2.74
N VAL A 127 3.35 15.09 -3.30
CA VAL A 127 2.60 14.66 -4.47
C VAL A 127 2.42 15.83 -5.43
N ARG A 128 2.82 15.66 -6.69
CA ARG A 128 2.56 16.62 -7.77
C ARG A 128 1.84 15.92 -8.91
N GLY A 129 0.68 16.46 -9.30
CA GLY A 129 -0.03 16.04 -10.51
C GLY A 129 0.76 16.38 -11.76
N LEU A 130 0.79 15.44 -12.71
CA LEU A 130 1.34 15.62 -14.04
C LEU A 130 0.20 15.60 -15.07
N PRO A 131 0.34 16.29 -16.21
CA PRO A 131 -0.61 16.17 -17.30
C PRO A 131 -0.75 14.71 -17.74
N SER A 132 -1.98 14.21 -17.73
CA SER A 132 -2.29 12.83 -18.14
C SER A 132 -2.71 12.72 -19.61
N HIS A 133 -2.63 13.81 -20.37
CA HIS A 133 -2.91 13.80 -21.80
C HIS A 133 -1.71 13.23 -22.55
N LEU A 134 -1.82 11.98 -22.97
CA LEU A 134 -0.76 11.24 -23.66
C LEU A 134 -0.83 11.35 -25.20
N GLY A 135 -1.78 12.15 -25.73
CA GLY A 135 -2.05 12.19 -27.18
C GLY A 135 -2.48 10.82 -27.69
N ASP A 136 -1.84 10.36 -28.77
CA ASP A 136 -2.11 9.04 -29.36
C ASP A 136 -1.41 7.88 -28.62
N THR A 137 -0.73 8.16 -27.51
CA THR A 137 -0.02 7.14 -26.72
C THR A 137 -0.90 6.58 -25.59
N VAL A 138 -0.73 5.29 -25.30
CA VAL A 138 -1.42 4.62 -24.19
C VAL A 138 -0.43 3.87 -23.30
N PHE A 139 -0.75 3.76 -22.01
CA PHE A 139 -0.11 2.78 -21.13
C PHE A 139 -0.85 1.45 -21.25
N ALA A 140 -0.14 0.40 -21.66
CA ALA A 140 -0.66 -0.97 -21.66
C ALA A 140 -0.13 -1.73 -20.45
N VAL A 141 -1.04 -2.33 -19.68
CA VAL A 141 -0.69 -3.25 -18.59
C VAL A 141 -0.80 -4.67 -19.13
N ILE A 142 0.31 -5.42 -19.07
CA ILE A 142 0.38 -6.81 -19.54
C ILE A 142 0.67 -7.70 -18.33
N ASP A 143 -0.29 -8.53 -17.95
CA ASP A 143 -0.12 -9.53 -16.89
C ASP A 143 0.80 -10.66 -17.40
N SER A 144 1.91 -10.89 -16.69
CA SER A 144 2.87 -11.95 -17.04
C SER A 144 2.33 -13.36 -16.82
N GLY A 145 1.19 -13.51 -16.13
CA GLY A 145 0.62 -14.80 -15.72
C GLY A 145 1.33 -15.42 -14.52
N ILE A 146 2.44 -14.82 -14.05
CA ILE A 146 3.17 -15.28 -12.86
C ILE A 146 2.49 -14.68 -11.64
N ARG A 147 1.99 -15.54 -10.75
CA ARG A 147 1.44 -15.12 -9.45
C ARG A 147 2.53 -15.25 -8.40
N HIS A 148 2.94 -14.14 -7.81
CA HIS A 148 3.78 -14.18 -6.62
C HIS A 148 2.90 -14.53 -5.42
N ALA A 149 3.18 -15.63 -4.72
CA ALA A 149 2.56 -15.89 -3.44
C ALA A 149 2.93 -14.75 -2.47
N LEU A 150 1.94 -14.22 -1.72
CA LEU A 150 2.16 -13.16 -0.72
C LEU A 150 3.27 -13.52 0.30
N SER A 151 3.49 -14.81 0.56
CA SER A 151 4.52 -15.33 1.45
C SER A 151 5.92 -15.45 0.82
N ALA A 152 6.06 -15.29 -0.51
CA ALA A 152 7.30 -15.54 -1.24
C ALA A 152 7.94 -14.25 -1.80
N SER A 153 7.43 -13.07 -1.45
CA SER A 153 8.05 -11.83 -1.93
C SER A 153 9.40 -11.63 -1.24
N ARG A 154 10.45 -11.37 -2.02
CA ARG A 154 11.77 -10.94 -1.51
C ARG A 154 11.73 -9.49 -1.00
N TYR A 155 10.56 -8.85 -1.00
CA TYR A 155 10.41 -7.43 -0.70
C TYR A 155 10.88 -7.06 0.72
N PRO A 156 10.49 -7.78 1.80
CA PRO A 156 11.02 -7.49 3.13
C PRO A 156 12.54 -7.58 3.22
N ALA A 157 13.14 -8.54 2.50
CA ALA A 157 14.60 -8.67 2.42
C ALA A 157 15.23 -7.45 1.71
N ARG A 158 14.64 -6.97 0.61
CA ARG A 158 15.13 -5.75 -0.06
C ARG A 158 15.01 -4.50 0.83
N VAL A 159 13.93 -4.40 1.61
CA VAL A 159 13.78 -3.32 2.60
C VAL A 159 14.89 -3.38 3.66
N ALA A 160 15.17 -4.58 4.18
CA ALA A 160 16.24 -4.79 5.17
C ALA A 160 17.62 -4.43 4.60
N GLU A 161 17.95 -4.87 3.39
CA GLU A 161 19.21 -4.53 2.71
C GLU A 161 19.36 -3.01 2.48
N CYS A 162 18.26 -2.31 2.15
CA CYS A 162 18.29 -0.84 2.03
C CYS A 162 18.58 -0.15 3.37
N HIS A 163 18.03 -0.66 4.49
CA HIS A 163 18.36 -0.14 5.81
C HIS A 163 19.81 -0.43 6.18
N GLU A 164 20.31 -1.64 5.91
CA GLU A 164 21.70 -2.00 6.13
C GLU A 164 22.66 -1.10 5.34
N ALA A 165 22.37 -0.85 4.06
CA ALA A 165 23.16 0.06 3.23
C ALA A 165 23.17 1.49 3.80
N LEU A 166 22.02 1.98 4.30
CA LEU A 166 21.94 3.29 4.94
C LEU A 166 22.81 3.34 6.20
N ASP A 167 22.75 2.30 7.04
CA ASP A 167 23.53 2.20 8.27
C ASP A 167 25.05 2.13 7.99
N ILE A 168 25.46 1.45 6.92
CA ILE A 168 26.86 1.41 6.47
C ILE A 168 27.33 2.82 6.08
N LEU A 169 26.55 3.55 5.27
CA LEU A 169 26.90 4.90 4.84
C LEU A 169 26.93 5.89 6.01
N GLN A 170 25.97 5.81 6.93
CA GLN A 170 25.96 6.65 8.13
C GLN A 170 27.18 6.39 9.03
N ARG A 171 27.58 5.12 9.21
CA ARG A 171 28.81 4.77 9.95
C ARG A 171 30.08 5.22 9.25
N ALA A 172 30.07 5.29 7.92
CA ALA A 172 31.17 5.85 7.13
C ALA A 172 31.24 7.40 7.18
N GLY A 173 30.33 8.05 7.90
CA GLY A 173 30.31 9.51 8.08
C GLY A 173 29.41 10.26 7.10
N CYS A 174 28.64 9.57 6.25
CA CYS A 174 27.66 10.21 5.37
C CYS A 174 26.46 10.70 6.19
N GLY A 175 26.27 12.01 6.29
CA GLY A 175 25.16 12.65 7.03
C GLY A 175 23.79 12.55 6.32
N ILE A 176 23.42 11.38 5.81
CA ILE A 176 22.18 11.15 5.06
C ILE A 176 21.08 10.53 5.92
N GLY A 177 19.85 11.04 5.81
CA GLY A 177 18.67 10.46 6.49
C GLY A 177 17.95 9.37 5.69
N ASN A 178 18.28 9.20 4.41
CA ASN A 178 17.77 8.14 3.54
C ASN A 178 18.69 7.99 2.32
N LEU A 179 18.67 6.81 1.69
CA LEU A 179 19.53 6.51 0.52
C LEU A 179 19.31 7.45 -0.67
N ALA A 180 18.10 7.97 -0.87
CA ALA A 180 17.85 8.90 -1.96
C ALA A 180 18.61 10.23 -1.78
N SER A 181 19.15 10.51 -0.58
CA SER A 181 19.90 11.75 -0.29
C SER A 181 21.30 11.75 -0.86
N LEU A 182 21.79 10.58 -1.27
CA LEU A 182 23.03 10.49 -2.00
C LEU A 182 22.80 10.98 -3.45
N PRO A 183 23.52 12.01 -3.91
CA PRO A 183 23.47 12.39 -5.32
C PRO A 183 24.07 11.29 -6.18
N ALA A 184 23.59 11.14 -7.42
CA ALA A 184 24.07 10.09 -8.32
C ALA A 184 25.58 10.19 -8.62
N THR A 185 26.17 11.38 -8.49
CA THR A 185 27.61 11.62 -8.63
C THR A 185 28.45 10.98 -7.53
N GLU A 186 27.86 10.67 -6.37
CA GLU A 186 28.51 9.99 -5.25
C GLU A 186 28.27 8.46 -5.28
N LEU A 187 27.47 7.96 -6.23
CA LEU A 187 27.28 6.53 -6.49
C LEU A 187 28.37 5.96 -7.42
N GLU A 188 29.62 6.44 -7.34
CA GLU A 188 30.72 5.95 -8.19
C GLU A 188 30.68 4.42 -8.33
N PRO A 189 31.08 3.86 -9.49
CA PRO A 189 31.07 2.42 -9.68
C PRO A 189 32.07 1.82 -8.68
N VAL A 190 31.55 1.32 -7.57
CA VAL A 190 32.31 0.52 -6.62
C VAL A 190 32.86 -0.64 -7.43
N SER A 191 34.12 -0.52 -7.85
CA SER A 191 34.80 -1.60 -8.57
C SER A 191 34.86 -2.77 -7.59
N TYR A 192 34.19 -3.86 -7.96
CA TYR A 192 34.15 -5.14 -7.28
C TYR A 192 35.54 -5.82 -7.29
N THR A 193 36.60 -5.15 -6.85
CA THR A 193 37.97 -5.67 -6.93
C THR A 193 38.31 -6.60 -5.74
N HIS A 194 37.44 -6.74 -4.74
CA HIS A 194 37.69 -7.59 -3.57
C HIS A 194 36.45 -8.33 -3.04
N LEU A 195 35.78 -9.11 -3.90
CA LEU A 195 34.98 -10.27 -3.47
C LEU A 195 35.57 -11.55 -4.06
#